data_AF-A0A8T5QI55-F1
#
_entry.id   AF-A0A8T5QI55-F1
#
_cell.length_a   1.000
_cell.length_b   1.000
_cell.length_c   1.000
_cell.angle_alpha   90.00
_cell.angle_beta   90.00
_cell.angle_gamma   90.00
#
_symmetry.space_group_name_H-M   'P 1'
#
loop_
_entity.id
_entity.type
_entity.pdbx_description
1 polymer ?
#
loop_
_entity_poly.entity_id
_entity_poly.type
_entity_poly.pdbx_seq_one_letter_code
_entity_poly.pdbx_strand_id
1 'polypeptide(L)'
;LTSMFPKAGGVYEFCKQAYGRFPSFLMGWITILAGNITIAMLIVGGIQYLLPIHVPFFKTALSLLFVFLFNYIAFKGMKTSAVMLVTFACITIATPIVLIFMGFIHFDPTNFSPFFVFPASSILITTFLIAETFFGWESATFLAAETKDGAKVMPKALVIGTVCIAVLSLLLVVTSLGTIPWQQFGESASPLSDLGQAHFGRLGLDIFTILVYISIIGSVAAWIVAAPRLLLSMAEDKLFPVQFAKIHPKYNTPYKAIIFQAVLTTILVLIGSGSYSTLLGLLVPMVLVMYSFVLMSVVILRYRKPDLTRWFRAPLGKIGPAIVVLFMLFLLVMWAIETGGALQIIALGISMMVVGFPLYLLVELYYDPKVIIKVNDLLAYIALVTERINLPKKVRQELVALLGDVKGKHVLEYGCNVGTLTMLLAEEVTPKGKVYATEQSAHQLAITRRRIEKKGHMHVTLLQDKPHKVHPKIPRIDTVVSVGMIGSIEVEEQILSQLNQRLNKGARIVFLDYDKFYDVIPNIDWLSEDRKIKAVFRKEGFDVDVVRKQGFAWQYIYIFGRKVKEVKVSKK
;
A
#
# COMPACT_ATOMS: atom_id res chain seq x y z
N LEU A 1 20.44 0.56 0.61
CA LEU A 1 19.29 0.29 -0.28
C LEU A 1 18.74 1.59 -0.86
N THR A 2 18.45 2.60 -0.02
CA THR A 2 18.02 3.93 -0.46
C THR A 2 18.97 4.60 -1.47
N SER A 3 20.29 4.34 -1.38
CA SER A 3 21.27 4.81 -2.37
C SER A 3 21.07 4.24 -3.78
N MET A 4 20.56 3.02 -3.88
CA MET A 4 20.30 2.32 -5.15
C MET A 4 18.89 2.63 -5.66
N PHE A 5 17.93 2.79 -4.75
CA PHE A 5 16.52 2.99 -5.06
C PHE A 5 15.95 4.16 -4.23
N PRO A 6 16.26 5.43 -4.59
CA PRO A 6 15.78 6.62 -3.86
C PRO A 6 14.33 6.94 -4.23
N LYS A 7 13.41 6.01 -3.98
CA LYS A 7 11.97 6.17 -4.25
C LYS A 7 11.16 6.27 -2.95
N ALA A 8 9.95 6.82 -3.07
CA ALA A 8 9.04 7.04 -1.94
C ALA A 8 8.57 5.74 -1.23
N GLY A 9 8.72 4.58 -1.86
CA GLY A 9 8.26 3.30 -1.31
C GLY A 9 9.12 2.72 -0.18
N GLY A 10 10.33 3.24 0.07
CA GLY A 10 11.22 2.77 1.14
C GLY A 10 11.32 1.24 1.26
N VAL A 11 10.91 0.71 2.42
CA VAL A 11 10.83 -0.74 2.75
C VAL A 11 10.17 -1.55 1.63
N TYR A 12 9.01 -1.12 1.16
CA TYR A 12 8.25 -1.78 0.10
C TYR A 12 9.06 -1.85 -1.20
N GLU A 13 9.66 -0.73 -1.64
CA GLU A 13 10.47 -0.70 -2.86
C GLU A 13 11.68 -1.63 -2.75
N PHE A 14 12.35 -1.66 -1.59
CA PHE A 14 13.51 -2.54 -1.38
C PHE A 14 13.13 -4.01 -1.50
N CYS A 15 12.03 -4.40 -0.85
CA CYS A 15 11.52 -5.76 -0.90
C CYS A 15 11.00 -6.12 -2.30
N LYS A 16 10.42 -5.18 -3.05
CA LYS A 16 10.01 -5.39 -4.45
C LYS A 16 11.20 -5.74 -5.32
N GLN A 17 12.30 -5.00 -5.17
CA GLN A 17 13.52 -5.21 -5.95
C GLN A 17 14.20 -6.56 -5.63
N ALA A 18 14.07 -7.05 -4.39
CA ALA A 18 14.69 -8.28 -3.94
C ALA A 18 13.81 -9.53 -4.14
N TYR A 19 12.54 -9.49 -3.72
CA TYR A 19 11.65 -10.64 -3.59
C TYR A 19 10.51 -10.68 -4.61
N GLY A 20 10.19 -9.55 -5.24
CA GLY A 20 9.05 -9.43 -6.15
C GLY A 20 7.75 -9.04 -5.44
N ARG A 21 6.63 -9.26 -6.12
CA ARG A 21 5.35 -8.59 -5.89
C ARG A 21 4.70 -8.93 -4.54
N PHE A 22 4.41 -10.20 -4.26
CA PHE A 22 3.74 -10.59 -3.01
C PHE A 22 4.53 -10.25 -1.72
N PRO A 23 5.82 -10.62 -1.57
CA PRO A 23 6.55 -10.30 -0.34
C PRO A 23 6.72 -8.79 -0.16
N SER A 24 6.83 -8.02 -1.24
CA SER A 24 6.85 -6.56 -1.16
C SER A 24 5.53 -5.98 -0.66
N PHE A 25 4.39 -6.49 -1.13
CA PHE A 25 3.07 -6.11 -0.61
C PHE A 25 2.99 -6.39 0.89
N LEU A 26 3.35 -7.61 1.32
CA LEU A 26 3.27 -8.01 2.72
C LEU A 26 4.12 -7.11 3.61
N MET A 27 5.36 -6.82 3.19
CA MET A 27 6.24 -5.92 3.95
C MET A 27 5.69 -4.49 3.98
N GLY A 28 5.18 -3.96 2.87
CA GLY A 28 4.52 -2.65 2.84
C GLY A 28 3.29 -2.57 3.74
N TRP A 29 2.46 -3.63 3.76
CA TRP A 29 1.31 -3.75 4.65
C TRP A 29 1.72 -3.76 6.12
N ILE A 30 2.74 -4.53 6.48
CA ILE A 30 3.31 -4.54 7.84
C ILE A 30 3.81 -3.15 8.23
N THR A 31 4.52 -2.46 7.34
CA THR A 31 5.02 -1.11 7.60
C THR A 31 3.89 -0.10 7.81
N ILE A 32 2.80 -0.18 7.03
CA ILE A 32 1.61 0.67 7.22
C ILE A 32 1.01 0.43 8.60
N LEU A 33 0.82 -0.84 9.00
CA LEU A 33 0.29 -1.19 10.31
C LEU A 33 1.22 -0.69 11.43
N ALA A 34 2.51 -1.05 11.37
CA ALA A 34 3.51 -0.68 12.37
C ALA A 34 3.62 0.85 12.54
N GLY A 35 3.62 1.61 11.44
CA GLY A 35 3.65 3.07 11.50
C GLY A 35 2.41 3.67 12.18
N ASN A 36 1.21 3.14 11.91
CA ASN A 36 -0.02 3.63 12.54
C ASN A 36 -0.13 3.18 14.02
N ILE A 37 0.35 1.98 14.36
CA ILE A 37 0.46 1.53 15.75
C ILE A 37 1.42 2.44 16.51
N THR A 38 2.57 2.77 15.91
CA THR A 38 3.56 3.69 16.50
C THR A 38 2.95 5.07 16.75
N ILE A 39 2.22 5.63 15.78
CA ILE A 39 1.51 6.91 15.96
C ILE A 39 0.54 6.85 17.14
N ALA A 40 -0.33 5.83 17.18
CA ALA A 40 -1.33 5.66 18.23
C ALA A 40 -0.66 5.48 19.61
N MET A 41 0.39 4.66 19.68
CA MET A 41 1.14 4.41 20.90
C MET A 41 1.83 5.68 21.43
N LEU A 42 2.54 6.41 20.57
CA LEU A 42 3.27 7.62 20.95
C LEU A 42 2.33 8.75 21.36
N ILE A 43 1.20 8.93 20.68
CA ILE A 43 0.27 10.02 21.03
C ILE A 43 -0.44 9.76 22.36
N VAL A 44 -0.87 8.52 22.59
CA VAL A 44 -1.50 8.07 23.84
C VAL A 44 -0.49 8.12 24.99
N GLY A 45 0.74 7.64 24.76
CA GLY A 45 1.84 7.68 25.73
C GLY A 45 2.31 9.10 26.03
N GLY A 46 2.43 9.96 25.01
CA GLY A 46 2.79 11.36 25.16
C GLY A 46 1.77 12.13 26.01
N ILE A 47 0.47 11.92 25.78
CA ILE A 47 -0.56 12.57 26.61
C ILE A 47 -0.50 12.07 28.05
N GLN A 48 -0.28 10.78 28.27
CA GLN A 48 -0.07 10.23 29.62
C GLN A 48 1.14 10.86 30.32
N TYR A 49 2.22 11.10 29.56
CA TYR A 49 3.44 11.73 30.05
C TYR A 49 3.23 13.21 30.42
N LEU A 50 2.50 13.95 29.58
CA LEU A 50 2.20 15.37 29.84
C LEU A 50 1.21 15.55 30.99
N LEU A 51 0.16 14.73 31.00
CA LEU A 51 -0.94 14.78 31.93
C LEU A 51 -1.21 13.35 32.41
N PRO A 52 -0.77 12.96 33.62
CA PRO A 52 -1.02 11.64 34.20
C PRO A 52 -2.49 11.49 34.66
N ILE A 53 -3.43 11.90 33.80
CA ILE A 53 -4.88 11.88 34.02
C ILE A 53 -5.41 10.51 33.60
N HIS A 54 -6.13 9.85 34.51
CA HIS A 54 -6.71 8.53 34.28
C HIS A 54 -8.07 8.56 33.59
N VAL A 55 -8.50 9.71 33.07
CA VAL A 55 -9.80 9.89 32.40
C VAL A 55 -9.68 9.50 30.92
N PRO A 56 -10.17 8.32 30.50
CA PRO A 56 -9.86 7.77 29.18
C PRO A 56 -10.46 8.60 28.03
N PHE A 57 -11.62 9.22 28.28
CA PHE A 57 -12.30 10.07 27.30
C PHE A 57 -11.47 11.30 26.92
N PHE A 58 -10.94 12.03 27.91
CA PHE A 58 -10.14 13.23 27.66
C PHE A 58 -8.85 12.91 26.93
N LYS A 59 -8.17 11.82 27.34
CA LYS A 59 -6.97 11.29 26.69
C LYS A 59 -7.22 10.96 25.21
N THR A 60 -8.32 10.28 24.93
CA THR A 60 -8.72 9.90 23.57
C THR A 60 -9.05 11.14 22.74
N ALA A 61 -9.84 12.07 23.28
CA ALA A 61 -10.23 13.30 22.58
C ALA A 61 -9.00 14.15 22.20
N LEU A 62 -8.06 14.34 23.14
CA LEU A 62 -6.82 15.08 22.90
C LEU A 62 -5.92 14.36 21.90
N SER A 63 -5.86 13.02 21.96
CA SER A 63 -5.12 12.21 20.97
C SER A 63 -5.67 12.46 19.57
N LEU A 64 -6.99 12.37 19.40
CA LEU A 64 -7.63 12.58 18.10
C LEU A 64 -7.44 14.01 17.59
N LEU A 65 -7.48 15.01 18.47
CA LEU A 65 -7.19 16.41 18.10
C LEU A 65 -5.82 16.54 17.43
N PHE A 66 -4.76 15.98 18.05
CA PHE A 66 -3.41 16.05 17.49
C PHE A 66 -3.26 15.21 16.22
N VAL A 67 -3.89 14.02 16.14
CA VAL A 67 -3.92 13.22 14.89
C VAL A 67 -4.52 14.04 13.75
N PHE A 68 -5.68 14.68 13.95
CA PHE A 68 -6.32 15.49 12.91
C PHE A 68 -5.52 16.75 12.57
N LEU A 69 -4.93 17.41 13.58
CA LEU A 69 -4.09 18.58 13.37
C LEU A 69 -2.88 18.27 12.49
N PHE A 70 -2.13 17.21 12.79
CA PHE A 70 -0.96 16.84 11.98
C PHE A 70 -1.34 16.31 10.61
N ASN A 71 -2.45 15.59 10.48
CA ASN A 71 -2.95 15.18 9.16
C ASN A 71 -3.34 16.40 8.32
N TYR A 72 -3.93 17.44 8.92
CA TYR A 72 -4.23 18.69 8.23
C TYR A 72 -2.96 19.42 7.76
N ILE A 73 -1.91 19.45 8.60
CA ILE A 73 -0.61 20.02 8.21
C ILE A 73 0.03 19.21 7.07
N ALA A 74 0.03 17.87 7.18
CA ALA A 74 0.50 16.98 6.14
C ALA A 74 -0.27 17.16 4.82
N PHE A 75 -1.59 17.40 4.90
CA PHE A 75 -2.44 17.68 3.75
C PHE A 75 -2.10 19.01 3.06
N LYS A 76 -1.78 20.06 3.83
CA LYS A 76 -1.40 21.39 3.30
C LYS A 76 -0.10 21.39 2.48
N GLY A 77 0.79 20.43 2.70
CA GLY A 77 1.97 20.23 1.85
C GLY A 77 3.26 19.93 2.60
N MET A 78 4.25 19.45 1.84
CA MET A 78 5.55 19.05 2.38
C MET A 78 6.36 20.24 2.93
N LYS A 79 6.24 21.44 2.35
CA LYS A 79 7.00 22.62 2.83
C LYS A 79 6.64 22.98 4.27
N THR A 80 5.35 23.10 4.57
CA THR A 80 4.88 23.40 5.93
C THR A 80 5.22 22.26 6.90
N SER A 81 5.05 21.02 6.44
CA SER A 81 5.42 19.84 7.21
C SER A 81 6.91 19.83 7.57
N ALA A 82 7.79 20.14 6.61
CA ALA A 82 9.24 20.17 6.83
C ALA A 82 9.65 21.20 7.89
N VAL A 83 9.07 22.42 7.86
CA VAL A 83 9.36 23.44 8.88
C VAL A 83 8.96 22.96 10.27
N MET A 84 7.76 22.39 10.42
CA MET A 84 7.30 21.82 11.68
C MET A 84 8.23 20.71 12.18
N LEU A 85 8.62 19.77 11.31
CA LEU A 85 9.49 18.65 11.66
C LEU A 85 10.89 19.11 12.07
N VAL A 86 11.45 20.11 11.39
CA VAL A 86 12.74 20.70 11.77
C VAL A 86 12.66 21.37 13.13
N THR A 87 11.59 22.12 13.41
CA THR A 87 11.38 22.74 14.73
C THR A 87 11.32 21.69 15.84
N PHE A 88 10.53 20.63 15.66
CA PHE A 88 10.48 19.54 16.63
C PHE A 88 11.83 18.84 16.79
N ALA A 89 12.54 18.54 15.68
CA ALA A 89 13.86 17.92 15.74
C ALA A 89 14.87 18.76 16.53
N CYS A 90 14.88 20.09 16.35
CA CYS A 90 15.74 20.98 17.13
C CYS A 90 15.44 20.89 18.63
N ILE A 91 14.17 20.89 19.02
CA ILE A 91 13.75 20.75 20.42
C ILE A 91 14.15 19.37 20.97
N THR A 92 13.90 18.31 20.21
CA THR A 92 14.22 16.93 20.58
C THR A 92 15.72 16.69 20.75
N ILE A 93 16.57 17.39 20.00
CA ILE A 93 18.02 17.30 20.16
C ILE A 93 18.51 18.21 21.30
N ALA A 94 17.97 19.42 21.43
CA ALA A 94 18.38 20.36 22.47
C ALA A 94 18.05 19.86 23.89
N THR A 95 16.87 19.24 24.06
CA THR A 95 16.39 18.75 25.36
C THR A 95 17.38 17.78 26.04
N PRO A 96 17.79 16.66 25.43
CA PRO A 96 18.76 15.76 26.02
C PRO A 96 20.14 16.39 26.14
N ILE A 97 20.56 17.30 25.25
CA ILE A 97 21.85 17.99 25.39
C ILE A 97 21.92 18.78 26.71
N VAL A 98 20.85 19.50 27.06
CA VAL A 98 20.80 20.26 28.32
C VAL A 98 20.82 19.31 29.53
N LEU A 99 20.05 18.21 29.48
CA LEU A 99 20.05 17.20 30.54
C LEU A 99 21.41 16.52 30.71
N ILE A 100 22.07 16.16 29.60
CA ILE A 100 23.41 15.58 29.61
C ILE A 100 24.41 16.53 30.25
N PHE A 101 24.39 17.81 29.84
CA PHE A 101 25.32 18.82 30.37
C PHE A 101 25.16 18.98 31.89
N MET A 102 23.93 19.10 32.38
CA MET A 102 23.68 19.18 33.83
C MET A 102 23.95 17.88 34.57
N GLY A 103 23.74 16.74 33.91
CA GLY A 103 24.04 15.42 34.46
C GLY A 103 25.53 15.19 34.67
N PHE A 104 26.41 15.83 33.88
CA PHE A 104 27.86 15.84 34.18
C PHE A 104 28.21 16.68 35.41
N ILE A 105 27.44 17.75 35.69
CA ILE A 105 27.68 18.62 36.85
C ILE A 105 27.23 17.93 38.15
N HIS A 106 26.12 17.22 38.12
CA HIS A 106 25.54 16.50 39.26
C HIS A 106 25.94 15.02 39.29
N PHE A 107 27.02 14.64 38.60
CA PHE A 107 27.41 13.25 38.43
C PHE A 107 28.00 12.67 39.72
N ASP A 108 27.37 11.64 40.27
CA ASP A 108 27.89 10.84 41.36
C ASP A 108 28.18 9.40 40.88
N PRO A 109 29.46 8.99 40.78
CA PRO A 109 29.85 7.64 40.39
C PRO A 109 29.34 6.55 41.34
N THR A 110 29.03 6.88 42.61
CA THR A 110 28.56 5.90 43.59
C THR A 110 27.20 5.31 43.21
N ASN A 111 26.40 6.03 42.41
CA ASN A 111 25.12 5.55 41.87
C ASN A 111 25.26 4.34 40.93
N PHE A 112 26.47 4.07 40.41
CA PHE A 112 26.77 2.89 39.60
C PHE A 112 27.13 1.66 40.44
N SER A 113 27.20 1.76 41.76
CA SER A 113 27.59 0.66 42.64
C SER A 113 26.39 0.13 43.43
N PRO A 114 26.06 -1.18 43.36
CA PRO A 114 26.67 -2.19 42.49
C PRO A 114 26.21 -2.07 41.02
N PHE A 115 27.13 -2.31 40.07
CA PHE A 115 26.85 -2.15 38.63
C PHE A 115 26.02 -3.32 38.07
N PHE A 116 26.27 -4.53 38.54
CA PHE A 116 25.53 -5.72 38.17
C PHE A 116 24.62 -6.15 39.31
N VAL A 117 23.33 -5.79 39.20
CA VAL A 117 22.28 -6.19 40.15
C VAL A 117 21.47 -7.37 39.62
N PHE A 118 21.24 -7.41 38.31
CA PHE A 118 20.44 -8.44 37.64
C PHE A 118 21.31 -9.46 36.89
N PRO A 119 20.80 -10.67 36.64
CA PRO A 119 21.51 -11.65 35.81
C PRO A 119 21.83 -11.11 34.42
N ALA A 120 22.91 -11.59 33.81
CA ALA A 120 23.30 -11.19 32.47
C ALA A 120 22.21 -11.48 31.40
N SER A 121 21.33 -12.46 31.64
CA SER A 121 20.18 -12.75 30.76
C SER A 121 19.20 -11.57 30.66
N SER A 122 19.07 -10.74 31.69
CA SER A 122 18.22 -9.54 31.66
C SER A 122 18.67 -8.55 30.59
N ILE A 123 19.96 -8.49 30.28
CA ILE A 123 20.50 -7.64 29.21
C ILE A 123 19.88 -8.02 27.86
N LEU A 124 19.65 -9.31 27.59
CA LEU A 124 19.08 -9.77 26.32
C LEU A 124 17.62 -9.32 26.16
N ILE A 125 16.80 -9.50 27.19
CA ILE A 125 15.39 -9.08 27.19
C ILE A 125 15.29 -7.56 27.09
N THR A 126 16.10 -6.84 27.87
CA THR A 126 16.15 -5.37 27.83
C THR A 126 16.61 -4.87 26.47
N THR A 127 17.57 -5.54 25.81
CA THR A 127 18.00 -5.19 24.44
C THR A 127 16.87 -5.33 23.43
N PHE A 128 16.03 -6.38 23.55
CA PHE A 128 14.86 -6.55 22.69
C PHE A 128 13.85 -5.40 22.86
N LEU A 129 13.57 -4.99 24.10
CA LEU A 129 12.62 -3.91 24.39
C LEU A 129 13.17 -2.54 23.97
N ILE A 130 14.44 -2.25 24.26
CA ILE A 130 15.10 -0.98 23.89
C ILE A 130 15.30 -0.86 22.38
N ALA A 131 15.30 -1.97 21.62
CA ALA A 131 15.40 -1.92 20.17
C ALA A 131 14.35 -0.97 19.55
N GLU A 132 13.16 -0.89 20.15
CA GLU A 132 12.09 0.01 19.70
C GLU A 132 12.49 1.48 19.72
N THR A 133 13.33 1.92 20.66
CA THR A 133 13.83 3.30 20.75
C THR A 133 14.58 3.74 19.48
N PHE A 134 15.10 2.78 18.72
CA PHE A 134 15.82 3.05 17.46
C PHE A 134 14.96 2.79 16.21
N PHE A 135 13.68 2.45 16.35
CA PHE A 135 12.78 2.26 15.22
C PHE A 135 12.31 3.60 14.63
N GLY A 136 11.85 3.57 13.38
CA GLY A 136 11.31 4.75 12.68
C GLY A 136 12.29 5.47 11.76
N TRP A 137 13.57 5.09 11.73
CA TRP A 137 14.53 5.60 10.73
C TRP A 137 14.08 5.29 9.28
N GLU A 138 13.32 4.21 9.08
CA GLU A 138 12.78 3.82 7.78
C GLU A 138 11.78 4.84 7.24
N SER A 139 11.08 5.59 8.11
CA SER A 139 10.12 6.61 7.69
C SER A 139 10.78 7.70 6.84
N ALA A 140 12.04 8.06 7.16
CA ALA A 140 12.82 8.98 6.36
C ALA A 140 13.02 8.47 4.93
N THR A 141 13.13 7.15 4.74
CA THR A 141 13.28 6.55 3.40
C THR A 141 12.07 6.76 2.50
N PHE A 142 10.88 7.00 3.06
CA PHE A 142 9.68 7.30 2.28
C PHE A 142 9.70 8.69 1.65
N LEU A 143 10.55 9.58 2.16
CA LEU A 143 10.76 10.93 1.63
C LEU A 143 11.94 11.01 0.66
N ALA A 144 12.57 9.88 0.32
CA ALA A 144 13.76 9.84 -0.53
C ALA A 144 13.52 10.44 -1.93
N ALA A 145 12.32 10.27 -2.49
CA ALA A 145 11.96 10.83 -3.80
C ALA A 145 11.78 12.36 -3.77
N GLU A 146 11.39 12.93 -2.63
CA GLU A 146 11.22 14.36 -2.43
C GLU A 146 12.54 15.03 -1.95
N THR A 147 13.59 14.23 -1.72
CA THR A 147 14.89 14.70 -1.23
C THR A 147 15.82 15.06 -2.39
N LYS A 148 16.37 16.28 -2.37
CA LYS A 148 17.39 16.71 -3.35
C LYS A 148 18.60 15.76 -3.30
N ASP A 149 18.96 15.20 -4.45
CA ASP A 149 20.02 14.19 -4.58
C ASP A 149 19.87 12.99 -3.61
N GLY A 150 18.63 12.51 -3.43
CA GLY A 150 18.28 11.47 -2.45
C GLY A 150 19.19 10.23 -2.47
N ALA A 151 19.69 9.81 -3.63
CA ALA A 151 20.63 8.68 -3.76
C ALA A 151 21.95 8.88 -2.97
N LYS A 152 22.42 10.12 -2.81
CA LYS A 152 23.67 10.49 -2.13
C LYS A 152 23.42 11.05 -0.73
N VAL A 153 22.34 11.83 -0.57
CA VAL A 153 22.02 12.52 0.69
C VAL A 153 21.41 11.57 1.71
N MET A 154 20.44 10.73 1.30
CA MET A 154 19.73 9.84 2.24
C MET A 154 20.65 8.89 3.00
N PRO A 155 21.63 8.20 2.37
CA PRO A 155 22.53 7.32 3.11
C PRO A 155 23.36 8.07 4.16
N LYS A 156 23.84 9.28 3.84
CA LYS A 156 24.61 10.12 4.76
C LYS A 156 23.75 10.58 5.93
N ALA A 157 22.54 11.05 5.65
CA ALA A 157 21.60 11.50 6.66
C ALA A 157 21.23 10.37 7.64
N LEU A 158 20.98 9.16 7.14
CA LEU A 158 20.70 7.99 7.97
C LEU A 158 21.90 7.62 8.86
N VAL A 159 23.12 7.53 8.30
CA VAL A 159 24.31 7.17 9.08
C VAL A 159 24.62 8.23 10.15
N ILE A 160 24.65 9.51 9.77
CA ILE A 160 24.93 10.60 10.71
C ILE A 160 23.86 10.67 11.79
N GLY A 161 22.58 10.60 11.41
CA GLY A 161 21.46 10.61 12.35
C GLY A 161 21.54 9.47 13.36
N THR A 162 21.77 8.24 12.89
CA THR A 162 21.92 7.07 13.78
C THR A 162 23.11 7.21 14.73
N VAL A 163 24.27 7.66 14.25
CA VAL A 163 25.46 7.84 15.12
C VAL A 163 25.21 8.94 16.16
N CYS A 164 24.62 10.07 15.75
CA CYS A 164 24.30 11.16 16.67
C CYS A 164 23.33 10.69 17.77
N ILE A 165 22.25 10.00 17.41
CA ILE A 165 21.28 9.48 18.39
C ILE A 165 21.93 8.45 19.30
N ALA A 166 22.73 7.51 18.78
CA ALA A 166 23.42 6.53 19.61
C ALA A 166 24.34 7.17 20.65
N VAL A 167 25.11 8.19 20.27
CA VAL A 167 25.97 8.95 21.20
C VAL A 167 25.13 9.71 22.22
N LEU A 168 24.09 10.43 21.80
CA LEU A 168 23.22 11.18 22.70
C LEU A 168 22.52 10.25 23.70
N SER A 169 21.97 9.12 23.26
CA SER A 169 21.32 8.14 24.12
C SER A 169 22.29 7.54 25.14
N LEU A 170 23.50 7.17 24.71
CA LEU A 170 24.52 6.63 25.61
C LEU A 170 24.91 7.66 26.68
N LEU A 171 25.22 8.89 26.27
CA LEU A 171 25.58 9.96 27.19
C LEU A 171 24.43 10.26 28.15
N LEU A 172 23.21 10.36 27.64
CA LEU A 172 22.03 10.62 28.46
C LEU A 172 21.84 9.53 29.51
N VAL A 173 21.90 8.25 29.14
CA VAL A 173 21.75 7.15 30.10
C VAL A 173 22.84 7.20 31.17
N VAL A 174 24.10 7.39 30.77
CA VAL A 174 25.24 7.46 31.71
C VAL A 174 25.08 8.63 32.67
N THR A 175 24.83 9.85 32.17
CA THR A 175 24.71 11.03 33.04
C THR A 175 23.45 10.99 33.91
N SER A 176 22.36 10.41 33.40
CA SER A 176 21.12 10.24 34.15
C SER A 176 21.36 9.33 35.35
N LEU A 177 21.89 8.12 35.13
CA LEU A 177 22.18 7.16 36.21
C LEU A 177 23.25 7.68 37.19
N GLY A 178 24.16 8.55 36.73
CA GLY A 178 25.07 9.26 37.62
C GLY A 178 24.37 10.29 38.52
N THR A 179 23.20 10.81 38.12
CA THR A 179 22.46 11.82 38.91
C THR A 179 21.45 11.19 39.86
N ILE A 180 20.65 10.24 39.37
CA ILE A 180 19.58 9.59 40.13
C ILE A 180 19.84 8.07 40.14
N PRO A 181 19.79 7.40 41.30
CA PRO A 181 19.97 5.95 41.41
C PRO A 181 18.97 5.16 40.55
N TRP A 182 19.41 4.02 40.00
CA TRP A 182 18.59 3.21 39.09
C TRP A 182 17.28 2.71 39.72
N GLN A 183 17.24 2.52 41.05
CA GLN A 183 16.04 2.08 41.78
C GLN A 183 14.91 3.11 41.66
N GLN A 184 15.25 4.40 41.77
CA GLN A 184 14.27 5.48 41.63
C GLN A 184 13.83 5.63 40.18
N PHE A 185 14.76 5.51 39.23
CA PHE A 185 14.40 5.52 37.81
C PHE A 185 13.51 4.36 37.38
N GLY A 186 13.74 3.16 37.93
CA GLY A 186 12.97 1.96 37.59
C GLY A 186 11.47 2.06 37.96
N GLU A 187 11.13 2.91 38.92
CA GLU A 187 9.75 3.14 39.38
C GLU A 187 9.11 4.41 38.77
N SER A 188 9.91 5.24 38.08
CA SER A 188 9.44 6.52 37.56
C SER A 188 8.54 6.37 36.33
N ALA A 189 7.40 7.05 36.36
CA ALA A 189 6.52 7.20 35.21
C ALA A 189 6.99 8.30 34.24
N SER A 190 7.87 9.21 34.68
CA SER A 190 8.39 10.34 33.89
C SER A 190 9.90 10.57 34.10
N PRO A 191 10.77 9.60 33.76
CA PRO A 191 12.20 9.65 34.12
C PRO A 191 12.93 10.95 33.71
N LEU A 192 12.66 11.47 32.52
CA LEU A 192 13.34 12.67 32.04
C LEU A 192 12.84 13.96 32.71
N SER A 193 11.58 13.98 33.17
CA SER A 193 11.05 15.08 33.98
C SER A 193 11.64 15.07 35.39
N ASP A 194 11.82 13.89 35.97
CA ASP A 194 12.44 13.72 37.28
C ASP A 194 13.92 14.13 37.23
N LEU A 195 14.62 13.82 36.14
CA LEU A 195 15.97 14.32 35.90
C LEU A 195 15.99 15.85 35.79
N GLY A 196 15.02 16.44 35.07
CA GLY A 196 14.82 17.89 35.05
C GLY A 196 14.61 18.46 36.45
N GLN A 197 13.85 17.77 37.29
CA GLN A 197 13.63 18.15 38.69
C GLN A 197 14.92 18.09 39.51
N ALA A 198 15.71 17.03 39.37
CA ALA A 198 16.97 16.89 40.08
C ALA A 198 17.97 17.99 39.70
N HIS A 199 17.99 18.41 38.43
CA HIS A 199 18.91 19.44 37.95
C HIS A 199 18.48 20.88 38.25
N PHE A 200 17.17 21.17 38.18
CA PHE A 200 16.66 22.55 38.20
C PHE A 200 15.52 22.78 39.20
N GLY A 201 15.25 21.83 40.08
CA GLY A 201 14.13 21.89 41.01
C GLY A 201 12.77 21.81 40.31
N ARG A 202 11.72 22.31 40.96
CA ARG A 202 10.34 22.16 40.47
C ARG A 202 10.11 22.73 39.07
N LEU A 203 10.73 23.87 38.74
CA LEU A 203 10.63 24.45 37.39
C LEU A 203 11.21 23.54 36.31
N GLY A 204 12.28 22.80 36.63
CA GLY A 204 12.84 21.79 35.73
C GLY A 204 11.85 20.69 35.40
N LEU A 205 11.13 20.18 36.40
CA LEU A 205 10.10 19.17 36.19
C LEU A 205 9.07 19.62 35.14
N ASP A 206 8.49 20.81 35.33
CA ASP A 206 7.41 21.31 34.48
C ASP A 206 7.92 21.59 33.05
N ILE A 207 9.11 22.21 32.90
CA ILE A 207 9.72 22.52 31.61
C ILE A 207 10.07 21.23 30.84
N PHE A 208 10.79 20.31 31.47
CA PHE A 208 11.21 19.07 30.79
C PHE A 208 10.03 18.15 30.50
N THR A 209 8.96 18.21 31.29
CA THR A 209 7.70 17.52 30.95
C THR A 209 7.16 17.99 29.60
N ILE A 210 7.09 19.31 29.39
CA ILE A 210 6.62 19.90 28.13
C ILE A 210 7.59 19.61 26.98
N LEU A 211 8.90 19.73 27.19
CA LEU A 211 9.91 19.51 26.13
C LEU A 211 9.94 18.05 25.66
N VAL A 212 9.84 17.09 26.58
CA VAL A 212 9.76 15.66 26.26
C VAL A 212 8.44 15.37 25.54
N TYR A 213 7.32 15.93 26.01
CA TYR A 213 6.04 15.80 25.31
C TYR A 213 6.11 16.32 23.87
N ILE A 214 6.67 17.51 23.65
CA ILE A 214 6.86 18.09 22.30
C ILE A 214 7.71 17.15 21.43
N SER A 215 8.71 16.48 22.01
CA SER A 215 9.56 15.52 21.28
C SER A 215 8.80 14.25 20.86
N ILE A 216 7.96 13.71 21.74
CA ILE A 216 7.09 12.56 21.45
C ILE A 216 6.11 12.92 20.33
N ILE A 217 5.47 14.08 20.45
CA ILE A 217 4.52 14.59 19.46
C ILE A 217 5.19 14.93 18.12
N GLY A 218 6.44 15.38 18.15
CA GLY A 218 7.24 15.56 16.93
C GLY A 218 7.49 14.27 16.17
N SER A 219 7.71 13.17 16.90
CA SER A 219 7.85 11.83 16.31
C SER A 219 6.54 11.34 15.69
N VAL A 220 5.40 11.60 16.35
CA VAL A 220 4.06 11.36 15.79
C VAL A 220 3.87 12.12 14.47
N ALA A 221 4.20 13.41 14.46
CA ALA A 221 4.09 14.25 13.29
C ALA A 221 4.96 13.75 12.12
N ALA A 222 6.18 13.26 12.41
CA ALA A 222 7.09 12.70 11.41
C ALA A 222 6.46 11.49 10.69
N TRP A 223 5.88 10.56 11.45
CA TRP A 223 5.19 9.41 10.88
C TRP A 223 3.93 9.79 10.09
N ILE A 224 3.14 10.76 10.56
CA ILE A 224 1.97 11.27 9.85
C ILE A 224 2.34 11.88 8.49
N VAL A 225 3.47 12.57 8.43
CA VAL A 225 3.97 13.16 7.18
C VAL A 225 4.54 12.09 6.25
N ALA A 226 5.29 11.12 6.75
CA ALA A 226 6.03 10.18 5.91
C ALA A 226 5.18 8.99 5.39
N ALA A 227 4.38 8.36 6.25
CA ALA A 227 3.68 7.12 5.93
C ALA A 227 2.74 7.15 4.70
N PRO A 228 2.07 8.27 4.33
CA PRO A 228 1.23 8.30 3.13
C PRO A 228 2.02 8.05 1.83
N ARG A 229 3.33 8.32 1.80
CA ARG A 229 4.20 8.15 0.63
C ARG A 229 4.47 6.67 0.32
N LEU A 230 4.51 5.84 1.35
CA LEU A 230 4.57 4.39 1.21
C LEU A 230 3.30 3.89 0.51
N LEU A 231 2.13 4.31 0.98
CA LEU A 231 0.84 3.91 0.42
C LEU A 231 0.65 4.40 -1.01
N LEU A 232 1.05 5.65 -1.29
CA LEU A 232 1.14 6.22 -2.63
C LEU A 232 1.94 5.30 -3.57
N SER A 233 3.16 4.91 -3.16
CA SER A 233 4.03 4.05 -3.98
C SER A 233 3.44 2.66 -4.21
N MET A 234 2.80 2.06 -3.20
CA MET A 234 2.11 0.78 -3.35
C MET A 234 0.92 0.88 -4.31
N ALA A 235 0.16 1.98 -4.25
CA ALA A 235 -0.97 2.23 -5.14
C ALA A 235 -0.54 2.49 -6.60
N GLU A 236 0.57 3.21 -6.81
CA GLU A 236 1.16 3.43 -8.15
C GLU A 236 1.56 2.11 -8.83
N ASP A 237 2.08 1.15 -8.05
CA ASP A 237 2.44 -0.18 -8.53
C ASP A 237 1.26 -1.17 -8.57
N LYS A 238 0.02 -0.69 -8.39
CA LYS A 238 -1.20 -1.52 -8.36
C LYS A 238 -1.11 -2.65 -7.32
N LEU A 239 -0.49 -2.40 -6.17
CA LEU A 239 -0.48 -3.27 -4.99
C LEU A 239 -1.42 -2.76 -3.89
N PHE A 240 -2.09 -1.66 -4.16
CA PHE A 240 -3.18 -1.09 -3.39
C PHE A 240 -4.15 -0.44 -4.40
N PRO A 241 -5.42 -0.14 -4.05
CA PRO A 241 -6.31 0.55 -4.98
C PRO A 241 -5.69 1.83 -5.54
N VAL A 242 -5.65 1.97 -6.87
CA VAL A 242 -4.92 3.02 -7.60
C VAL A 242 -5.35 4.44 -7.22
N GLN A 243 -6.54 4.60 -6.65
CA GLN A 243 -7.05 5.89 -6.19
C GLN A 243 -6.20 6.48 -5.06
N PHE A 244 -5.53 5.65 -4.26
CA PHE A 244 -4.60 6.12 -3.23
C PHE A 244 -3.32 6.73 -3.81
N ALA A 245 -3.08 6.55 -5.12
CA ALA A 245 -2.02 7.26 -5.84
C ALA A 245 -2.40 8.69 -6.29
N LYS A 246 -3.65 9.13 -6.05
CA LYS A 246 -4.10 10.47 -6.48
C LYS A 246 -3.44 11.58 -5.66
N ILE A 247 -2.88 12.55 -6.38
CA ILE A 247 -2.26 13.75 -5.83
C ILE A 247 -3.25 14.92 -5.84
N HIS A 248 -3.28 15.70 -4.75
CA HIS A 248 -4.15 16.86 -4.62
C HIS A 248 -3.68 18.00 -5.54
N PRO A 249 -4.56 18.57 -6.39
CA PRO A 249 -4.15 19.51 -7.44
C PRO A 249 -3.55 20.82 -6.90
N LYS A 250 -3.99 21.28 -5.74
CA LYS A 250 -3.51 22.53 -5.11
C LYS A 250 -2.28 22.34 -4.21
N TYR A 251 -2.22 21.24 -3.48
CA TYR A 251 -1.27 21.04 -2.37
C TYR A 251 -0.16 20.04 -2.72
N ASN A 252 -0.30 19.31 -3.83
CA ASN A 252 0.64 18.29 -4.30
C ASN A 252 0.90 17.19 -3.26
N THR A 253 -0.15 16.75 -2.56
CA THR A 253 -0.09 15.72 -1.50
C THR A 253 -0.95 14.52 -1.84
N PRO A 254 -0.60 13.30 -1.40
CA PRO A 254 -1.40 12.09 -1.61
C PRO A 254 -2.61 12.05 -0.66
N TYR A 255 -3.58 12.93 -0.91
CA TYR A 255 -4.65 13.24 0.03
C TYR A 255 -5.50 12.04 0.45
N LYS A 256 -5.76 11.09 -0.46
CA LYS A 256 -6.51 9.88 -0.11
C LYS A 256 -5.71 8.95 0.80
N ALA A 257 -4.39 8.87 0.62
CA ALA A 257 -3.52 8.11 1.50
C ALA A 257 -3.44 8.72 2.90
N ILE A 258 -3.39 10.07 2.97
CA ILE A 258 -3.45 10.80 4.25
C ILE A 258 -4.76 10.51 4.98
N ILE A 259 -5.90 10.56 4.28
CA ILE A 259 -7.22 10.26 4.88
C ILE A 259 -7.27 8.81 5.39
N PHE A 260 -6.80 7.84 4.59
CA PHE A 260 -6.76 6.43 5.01
C PHE A 260 -5.93 6.23 6.27
N GLN A 261 -4.75 6.84 6.32
CA GLN A 261 -3.91 6.80 7.50
C GLN A 261 -4.60 7.43 8.71
N ALA A 262 -5.23 8.59 8.56
CA ALA A 262 -5.96 9.25 9.64
C ALA A 262 -7.08 8.36 10.21
N VAL A 263 -7.83 7.68 9.33
CA VAL A 263 -8.88 6.73 9.73
C VAL A 263 -8.29 5.53 10.46
N LEU A 264 -7.23 4.92 9.92
CA LEU A 264 -6.57 3.77 10.54
C LEU A 264 -5.96 4.12 11.90
N THR A 265 -5.28 5.26 12.00
CA THR A 265 -4.76 5.79 13.26
C THR A 265 -5.89 6.05 14.26
N THR A 266 -7.01 6.64 13.83
CA THR A 266 -8.18 6.90 14.70
C THR A 266 -8.72 5.60 15.29
N ILE A 267 -8.91 4.56 14.44
CA ILE A 267 -9.35 3.24 14.89
C ILE A 267 -8.37 2.67 15.92
N LEU A 268 -7.06 2.75 15.66
CA LEU A 268 -6.05 2.23 16.58
C LEU A 268 -5.94 3.04 17.88
N VAL A 269 -6.19 4.35 17.86
CA VAL A 269 -6.26 5.16 19.09
C VAL A 269 -7.48 4.76 19.92
N LEU A 270 -8.64 4.53 19.28
CA LEU A 270 -9.85 4.07 19.98
C LEU A 270 -9.65 2.69 20.61
N ILE A 271 -9.09 1.74 19.87
CA ILE A 271 -8.79 0.38 20.34
C ILE A 271 -7.66 0.39 21.38
N GLY A 272 -6.61 1.17 21.14
CA GLY A 272 -5.36 1.20 21.91
C GLY A 272 -5.39 2.09 23.15
N SER A 273 -6.48 2.83 23.39
CA SER A 273 -6.66 3.73 24.54
C SER A 273 -6.47 3.04 25.90
N GLY A 274 -6.57 1.71 25.95
CA GLY A 274 -6.48 0.92 27.18
C GLY A 274 -5.08 0.45 27.62
N SER A 275 -4.05 0.40 26.75
CA SER A 275 -2.72 -0.11 27.17
C SER A 275 -1.59 0.18 26.17
N TYR A 276 -0.58 0.96 26.60
CA TYR A 276 0.67 1.20 25.85
C TYR A 276 1.50 -0.08 25.67
N SER A 277 1.61 -0.92 26.72
CA SER A 277 2.43 -2.13 26.68
C SER A 277 1.92 -3.17 25.68
N THR A 278 0.60 -3.24 25.48
CA THR A 278 0.00 -4.11 24.46
C THR A 278 0.36 -3.66 23.05
N LEU A 279 0.32 -2.35 22.78
CA LEU A 279 0.72 -1.80 21.47
C LEU A 279 2.21 -2.03 21.21
N LEU A 280 3.06 -1.81 22.22
CA LEU A 280 4.49 -2.04 22.14
C LEU A 280 4.82 -3.51 21.85
N GLY A 281 4.20 -4.44 22.61
CA GLY A 281 4.39 -5.88 22.42
C GLY A 281 4.00 -6.35 21.02
N LEU A 282 3.00 -5.72 20.41
CA LEU A 282 2.57 -6.03 19.05
C LEU A 282 3.51 -5.42 17.99
N LEU A 283 4.03 -4.21 18.23
CA LEU A 283 4.89 -3.47 17.31
C LEU A 283 6.24 -4.16 17.09
N VAL A 284 6.93 -4.53 18.18
CA VAL A 284 8.33 -4.98 18.09
C VAL A 284 8.52 -6.23 17.22
N PRO A 285 7.74 -7.32 17.39
CA PRO A 285 7.85 -8.49 16.52
C PRO A 285 7.60 -8.18 15.05
N MET A 286 6.60 -7.35 14.74
CA MET A 286 6.28 -6.95 13.36
C MET A 286 7.45 -6.21 12.70
N VAL A 287 8.03 -5.24 13.41
CA VAL A 287 9.13 -4.42 12.89
C VAL A 287 10.41 -5.24 12.73
N LEU A 288 10.70 -6.17 13.65
CA LEU A 288 11.86 -7.06 13.51
C LEU A 288 11.75 -7.99 12.30
N VAL A 289 10.57 -8.53 12.02
CA VAL A 289 10.32 -9.31 10.79
C VAL A 289 10.52 -8.42 9.57
N MET A 290 9.94 -7.23 9.56
CA MET A 290 10.08 -6.26 8.47
C MET A 290 11.55 -5.90 8.20
N TYR A 291 12.32 -5.55 9.23
CA TYR A 291 13.74 -5.24 9.11
C TYR A 291 14.56 -6.44 8.67
N SER A 292 14.20 -7.66 9.09
CA SER A 292 14.87 -8.87 8.63
C SER A 292 14.77 -9.04 7.11
N PHE A 293 13.58 -8.79 6.53
CA PHE A 293 13.39 -8.81 5.07
C PHE A 293 14.16 -7.67 4.36
N VAL A 294 14.19 -6.47 4.95
CA VAL A 294 14.96 -5.35 4.38
C VAL A 294 16.47 -5.66 4.39
N LEU A 295 17.00 -6.18 5.49
CA LEU A 295 18.42 -6.54 5.60
C LEU A 295 18.78 -7.67 4.64
N MET A 296 17.94 -8.71 4.56
CA MET A 296 18.13 -9.80 3.61
C MET A 296 18.01 -9.36 2.15
N SER A 297 17.25 -8.30 1.85
CA SER A 297 17.25 -7.66 0.52
C SER A 297 18.64 -7.19 0.11
N VAL A 298 19.48 -6.72 1.04
CA VAL A 298 20.88 -6.34 0.75
C VAL A 298 21.67 -7.54 0.24
N VAL A 299 21.53 -8.69 0.91
CA VAL A 299 22.23 -9.93 0.56
C VAL A 299 21.79 -10.40 -0.83
N ILE A 300 20.48 -10.48 -1.06
CA ILE A 300 19.89 -10.94 -2.33
C ILE A 300 20.29 -10.03 -3.48
N LEU A 301 20.21 -8.70 -3.30
CA LEU A 301 20.53 -7.74 -4.35
C LEU A 301 22.02 -7.69 -4.69
N ARG A 302 22.91 -8.10 -3.78
CA ARG A 302 24.33 -8.30 -4.12
C ARG A 302 24.57 -9.49 -5.03
N TYR A 303 23.66 -10.47 -5.10
CA TYR A 303 23.71 -11.58 -6.06
C TYR A 303 22.93 -11.29 -7.34
N ARG A 304 21.71 -10.76 -7.22
CA ARG A 304 20.81 -10.55 -8.37
C ARG A 304 21.16 -9.31 -9.20
N LYS A 305 21.76 -8.28 -8.60
CA LYS A 305 22.09 -7.01 -9.27
C LYS A 305 23.50 -6.53 -8.92
N PRO A 306 24.56 -7.30 -9.23
CA PRO A 306 25.93 -6.96 -8.84
C PRO A 306 26.42 -5.65 -9.46
N ASP A 307 26.04 -5.32 -10.68
CA ASP A 307 26.61 -4.20 -11.45
C ASP A 307 25.93 -2.85 -11.21
N LEU A 308 24.84 -2.81 -10.44
CA LEU A 308 24.17 -1.54 -10.11
C LEU A 308 25.10 -0.61 -9.33
N THR A 309 25.06 0.68 -9.67
CA THR A 309 25.82 1.73 -8.99
C THR A 309 25.38 1.86 -7.53
N ARG A 310 26.37 2.02 -6.63
CA ARG A 310 26.15 2.09 -5.18
C ARG A 310 26.93 3.25 -4.60
N TRP A 311 26.26 4.36 -4.34
CA TRP A 311 26.84 5.54 -3.70
C TRP A 311 27.21 5.31 -2.23
N PHE A 312 26.59 4.31 -1.60
CA PHE A 312 26.91 3.83 -0.26
C PHE A 312 26.98 2.31 -0.28
N ARG A 313 28.01 1.75 0.37
CA ARG A 313 28.20 0.30 0.53
C ARG A 313 28.19 -0.02 2.02
N ALA A 314 27.28 -0.89 2.44
CA ALA A 314 27.23 -1.36 3.82
C ALA A 314 28.54 -2.10 4.19
N PRO A 315 29.03 -1.92 5.43
CA PRO A 315 30.20 -2.65 5.93
C PRO A 315 29.93 -4.15 5.97
N LEU A 316 31.00 -4.97 6.01
CA LEU A 316 30.94 -6.44 6.08
C LEU A 316 30.18 -7.11 4.92
N GLY A 317 30.04 -6.42 3.79
CA GLY A 317 29.63 -7.02 2.53
C GLY A 317 28.23 -7.63 2.56
N LYS A 318 28.18 -8.95 2.33
CA LYS A 318 26.97 -9.80 2.37
C LYS A 318 26.73 -10.39 3.76
N ILE A 319 27.79 -10.57 4.55
CA ILE A 319 27.76 -11.30 5.82
C ILE A 319 27.17 -10.42 6.92
N GLY A 320 27.51 -9.13 6.94
CA GLY A 320 27.01 -8.18 7.94
C GLY A 320 25.49 -8.20 8.12
N PRO A 321 24.70 -7.97 7.05
CA PRO A 321 23.23 -8.01 7.16
C PRO A 321 22.69 -9.36 7.63
N ALA A 322 23.29 -10.48 7.22
CA ALA A 322 22.86 -11.82 7.65
C ALA A 322 23.11 -12.07 9.14
N ILE A 323 24.26 -11.63 9.68
CA ILE A 323 24.56 -11.73 11.11
C ILE A 323 23.55 -10.90 11.92
N VAL A 324 23.23 -9.69 11.48
CA VAL A 324 22.25 -8.83 12.16
C VAL A 324 20.86 -9.46 12.16
N VAL A 325 20.45 -10.09 11.05
CA VAL A 325 19.18 -10.83 10.97
C VAL A 325 19.17 -12.00 11.96
N LEU A 326 20.24 -12.79 12.02
CA LEU A 326 20.34 -13.90 12.98
C LEU A 326 20.26 -13.40 14.42
N PHE A 327 20.90 -12.28 14.74
CA PHE A 327 20.83 -11.66 16.06
C PHE A 327 19.41 -11.15 16.39
N MET A 328 18.72 -10.50 15.45
CA MET A 328 17.33 -10.06 15.63
C MET A 328 16.38 -11.24 15.86
N LEU A 329 16.54 -12.33 15.10
CA LEU A 329 15.75 -13.56 15.29
C LEU A 329 16.04 -14.22 16.64
N PHE A 330 17.31 -14.24 17.05
CA PHE A 330 17.69 -14.73 18.38
C PHE A 330 17.02 -13.93 19.49
N LEU A 331 17.05 -12.59 19.43
CA LEU A 331 16.36 -11.74 20.41
C LEU A 331 14.85 -11.98 20.44
N LEU A 332 14.22 -12.14 19.27
CA LEU A 332 12.78 -12.43 19.17
C LEU A 332 12.42 -13.77 19.83
N VAL A 333 13.22 -14.81 19.60
CA VAL A 333 13.01 -16.13 20.22
C VAL A 333 13.19 -16.05 21.73
N MET A 334 14.25 -15.40 22.21
CA MET A 334 14.49 -15.23 23.64
C MET A 334 13.35 -14.46 24.33
N TRP A 335 12.89 -13.35 23.73
CA TRP A 335 11.74 -12.62 24.24
C TRP A 335 10.47 -13.48 24.28
N ALA A 336 10.23 -14.29 23.24
CA ALA A 336 9.06 -15.15 23.18
C ALA A 336 9.05 -16.29 24.22
N ILE A 337 10.23 -16.76 24.63
CA ILE A 337 10.38 -17.78 25.68
C ILE A 337 10.17 -17.16 27.06
N GLU A 338 10.76 -15.98 27.31
CA GLU A 338 10.78 -15.34 28.63
C GLU A 338 9.48 -14.57 28.95
N THR A 339 8.73 -14.15 27.92
CA THR A 339 7.52 -13.35 28.09
C THR A 339 6.28 -14.23 28.05
N GLY A 340 5.62 -14.40 29.21
CA GLY A 340 4.30 -15.01 29.29
C GLY A 340 3.30 -14.28 28.40
N GLY A 341 2.60 -15.00 27.52
CA GLY A 341 1.65 -14.39 26.58
C GLY A 341 2.23 -14.02 25.21
N ALA A 342 3.54 -14.20 24.98
CA ALA A 342 4.18 -13.78 23.73
C ALA A 342 3.60 -14.47 22.49
N LEU A 343 3.24 -15.75 22.58
CA LEU A 343 2.62 -16.47 21.46
C LEU A 343 1.27 -15.87 21.07
N GLN A 344 0.47 -15.41 22.03
CA GLN A 344 -0.79 -14.71 21.77
C GLN A 344 -0.54 -13.37 21.07
N ILE A 345 0.49 -12.63 21.49
CA ILE A 345 0.88 -11.37 20.86
C ILE A 345 1.36 -11.59 19.42
N ILE A 346 2.21 -12.60 19.20
CA ILE A 346 2.67 -12.99 17.86
C ILE A 346 1.47 -13.42 17.00
N ALA A 347 0.56 -14.23 17.55
CA ALA A 347 -0.65 -14.66 16.83
C ALA A 347 -1.55 -13.47 16.45
N LEU A 348 -1.71 -12.49 17.34
CA LEU A 348 -2.42 -11.25 17.06
C LEU A 348 -1.69 -10.44 15.96
N GLY A 349 -0.36 -10.37 16.01
CA GLY A 349 0.40 -9.73 14.95
C GLY A 349 0.23 -10.41 13.59
N ILE A 350 0.32 -11.74 13.56
CA ILE A 350 0.08 -12.54 12.35
C ILE A 350 -1.35 -12.34 11.84
N SER A 351 -2.36 -12.29 12.71
CA SER A 351 -3.75 -12.09 12.29
C SER A 351 -3.91 -10.75 11.56
N MET A 352 -3.30 -9.67 12.05
CA MET A 352 -3.29 -8.37 11.36
C MET A 352 -2.56 -8.40 10.01
N MET A 353 -1.50 -9.21 9.89
CA MET A 353 -0.84 -9.45 8.60
C MET A 353 -1.76 -10.19 7.63
N VAL A 354 -2.48 -11.21 8.10
CA VAL A 354 -3.42 -12.00 7.31
C VAL A 354 -4.58 -11.17 6.79
N VAL A 355 -5.02 -10.11 7.50
CA VAL A 355 -6.02 -9.16 7.00
C VAL A 355 -5.59 -8.47 5.69
N GLY A 356 -4.28 -8.32 5.45
CA GLY A 356 -3.76 -7.81 4.18
C GLY A 356 -3.94 -8.78 3.01
N PHE A 357 -4.10 -10.08 3.26
CA PHE A 357 -4.16 -11.09 2.21
C PHE A 357 -5.43 -11.00 1.33
N PRO A 358 -6.65 -10.87 1.89
CA PRO A 358 -7.85 -10.59 1.09
C PRO A 358 -7.70 -9.35 0.21
N LEU A 359 -7.07 -8.30 0.74
CA LEU A 359 -6.82 -7.08 -0.02
C LEU A 359 -5.83 -7.33 -1.17
N TYR A 360 -4.73 -8.04 -0.94
CA TYR A 360 -3.79 -8.44 -1.98
C TYR A 360 -4.49 -9.25 -3.08
N LEU A 361 -5.29 -10.24 -2.69
CA LEU A 361 -6.04 -11.06 -3.64
C LEU A 361 -7.02 -10.21 -4.46
N LEU A 362 -7.77 -9.31 -3.82
CA LEU A 362 -8.69 -8.40 -4.52
C LEU A 362 -7.94 -7.55 -5.55
N VAL A 363 -6.80 -7.00 -5.17
CA VAL A 363 -5.95 -6.18 -6.05
C VAL A 363 -5.39 -7.01 -7.21
N GLU A 364 -4.87 -8.21 -6.98
CA GLU A 364 -4.37 -9.08 -8.06
C GLU A 364 -5.50 -9.58 -8.98
N LEU A 365 -6.67 -9.89 -8.41
CA LEU A 365 -7.89 -10.22 -9.16
C LEU A 365 -8.37 -9.07 -10.05
N TYR A 366 -7.99 -7.84 -9.72
CA TYR A 366 -8.42 -6.67 -10.48
C TYR A 366 -7.35 -6.19 -11.48
N TYR A 367 -6.06 -6.36 -11.17
CA TYR A 367 -4.97 -5.77 -11.96
C TYR A 367 -4.01 -6.77 -12.64
N ASP A 368 -3.96 -8.06 -12.27
CA ASP A 368 -3.10 -9.06 -12.93
C ASP A 368 -3.91 -9.92 -13.92
N PRO A 369 -3.71 -9.76 -15.25
CA PRO A 369 -4.43 -10.53 -16.27
C PRO A 369 -4.29 -12.04 -16.10
N LYS A 370 -3.13 -12.53 -15.64
CA LYS A 370 -2.91 -13.98 -15.47
C LYS A 370 -3.73 -14.54 -14.32
N VAL A 371 -3.87 -13.76 -13.24
CA VAL A 371 -4.69 -14.14 -12.08
C VAL A 371 -6.17 -14.07 -12.45
N ILE A 372 -6.58 -13.02 -13.17
CA ILE A 372 -7.93 -12.88 -13.72
C ILE A 372 -8.31 -14.12 -14.55
N ILE A 373 -7.48 -14.51 -15.52
CA ILE A 373 -7.75 -15.69 -16.37
C ILE A 373 -7.87 -16.96 -15.51
N LYS A 374 -6.95 -17.20 -14.58
CA LYS A 374 -6.99 -18.39 -13.71
C LYS A 374 -8.25 -18.45 -12.84
N VAL A 375 -8.69 -17.32 -12.31
CA VAL A 375 -9.89 -17.26 -11.47
C VAL A 375 -11.14 -17.39 -12.32
N ASN A 376 -11.17 -16.76 -13.50
CA ASN A 376 -12.22 -16.93 -14.49
C ASN A 376 -12.34 -18.38 -14.97
N ASP A 377 -11.21 -19.09 -15.14
CA ASP A 377 -11.17 -20.53 -15.43
C ASP A 377 -11.80 -21.34 -14.29
N LEU A 378 -11.38 -21.08 -13.04
CA LEU A 378 -11.89 -21.77 -11.85
C LEU A 378 -13.40 -21.54 -11.65
N LEU A 379 -13.86 -20.32 -11.89
CA LEU A 379 -15.24 -19.90 -11.67
C LEU A 379 -16.12 -20.05 -12.92
N ALA A 380 -15.64 -20.64 -14.01
CA ALA A 380 -16.37 -20.73 -15.28
C ALA A 380 -17.75 -21.40 -15.13
N TYR A 381 -17.84 -22.49 -14.36
CA TYR A 381 -19.12 -23.15 -14.10
C TYR A 381 -20.05 -22.31 -13.23
N ILE A 382 -19.51 -21.55 -12.27
CA ILE A 382 -20.31 -20.61 -11.48
C ILE A 382 -20.85 -19.52 -12.40
N ALA A 383 -20.01 -18.93 -13.25
CA ALA A 383 -20.42 -17.93 -14.24
C ALA A 383 -21.52 -18.45 -15.18
N LEU A 384 -21.47 -19.72 -15.58
CA LEU A 384 -22.52 -20.36 -16.37
C LEU A 384 -23.85 -20.46 -15.61
N VAL A 385 -23.81 -20.85 -14.33
CA VAL A 385 -25.03 -20.95 -13.49
C VAL A 385 -25.59 -19.56 -13.17
N THR A 386 -24.72 -18.56 -12.94
CA THR A 386 -25.10 -17.18 -12.61
C THR A 386 -25.29 -16.30 -13.84
N GLU A 387 -25.26 -16.85 -15.06
CA GLU A 387 -25.25 -16.05 -16.29
C GLU A 387 -26.47 -15.12 -16.43
N ARG A 388 -27.63 -15.56 -15.91
CA ARG A 388 -28.88 -14.79 -15.94
C ARG A 388 -28.86 -13.59 -15.00
N ILE A 389 -28.01 -13.63 -13.98
CA ILE A 389 -27.80 -12.55 -13.00
C ILE A 389 -26.72 -11.59 -13.54
N ASN A 390 -25.59 -12.15 -14.01
CA ASN A 390 -24.45 -11.36 -14.48
C ASN A 390 -24.73 -10.61 -15.79
N LEU A 391 -25.49 -11.22 -16.71
CA LEU A 391 -25.89 -10.59 -17.97
C LEU A 391 -27.37 -10.89 -18.30
N PRO A 392 -28.30 -10.16 -17.65
CA PRO A 392 -29.74 -10.40 -17.78
C PRO A 392 -30.22 -10.32 -19.23
N LYS A 393 -31.30 -11.05 -19.57
CA LYS A 393 -31.86 -11.11 -20.93
C LYS A 393 -32.14 -9.71 -21.51
N LYS A 394 -32.68 -8.80 -20.70
CA LYS A 394 -32.95 -7.41 -21.10
C LYS A 394 -31.69 -6.68 -21.56
N VAL A 395 -30.60 -6.81 -20.79
CA VAL A 395 -29.30 -6.21 -21.14
C VAL A 395 -28.76 -6.79 -22.44
N ARG A 396 -28.83 -8.12 -22.62
CA ARG A 396 -28.40 -8.77 -23.87
C ARG A 396 -29.18 -8.27 -25.10
N GLN A 397 -30.49 -8.13 -24.98
CA GLN A 397 -31.34 -7.61 -26.05
C GLN A 397 -31.01 -6.14 -26.36
N GLU A 398 -30.76 -5.32 -25.35
CA GLU A 398 -30.31 -3.94 -25.54
C GLU A 398 -28.97 -3.87 -26.30
N LEU A 399 -27.99 -4.74 -25.97
CA LEU A 399 -26.71 -4.80 -26.69
C LEU A 399 -26.89 -5.14 -28.16
N VAL A 400 -27.72 -6.15 -28.47
CA VAL A 400 -28.00 -6.52 -29.86
C VAL A 400 -28.73 -5.40 -30.59
N ALA A 401 -29.70 -4.74 -29.96
CA ALA A 401 -30.42 -3.62 -30.56
C ALA A 401 -29.47 -2.46 -30.95
N LEU A 402 -28.46 -2.18 -30.12
CA LEU A 402 -27.44 -1.17 -30.42
C LEU A 402 -26.56 -1.55 -31.63
N LEU A 403 -26.31 -2.85 -31.86
CA LEU A 403 -25.61 -3.33 -33.06
C LEU A 403 -26.40 -3.08 -34.36
N GLY A 404 -27.72 -2.87 -34.26
CA GLY A 404 -28.61 -2.72 -35.42
C GLY A 404 -28.91 -4.03 -36.13
N ASP A 405 -29.22 -3.97 -37.43
CA ASP A 405 -29.44 -5.19 -38.21
C ASP A 405 -28.13 -5.95 -38.42
N VAL A 406 -28.05 -7.15 -37.86
CA VAL A 406 -26.87 -8.03 -37.91
C VAL A 406 -27.11 -9.28 -38.78
N LYS A 407 -28.30 -9.43 -39.38
CA LYS A 407 -28.64 -10.60 -40.20
C LYS A 407 -27.70 -10.69 -41.41
N GLY A 408 -27.06 -11.84 -41.57
CA GLY A 408 -26.13 -12.08 -42.67
C GLY A 408 -24.75 -11.41 -42.54
N LYS A 409 -24.46 -10.74 -41.43
CA LYS A 409 -23.21 -9.99 -41.24
C LYS A 409 -22.11 -10.79 -40.54
N HIS A 410 -20.89 -10.28 -40.61
CA HIS A 410 -19.76 -10.76 -39.82
C HIS A 410 -19.68 -9.97 -38.51
N VAL A 411 -20.00 -10.64 -37.40
CA VAL A 411 -20.01 -10.04 -36.05
C VAL A 411 -18.85 -10.59 -35.23
N LEU A 412 -18.10 -9.71 -34.57
CA LEU A 412 -17.12 -10.10 -33.56
C LEU A 412 -17.70 -9.91 -32.16
N GLU A 413 -17.66 -10.96 -31.34
CA GLU A 413 -17.82 -10.88 -29.89
C GLU A 413 -16.45 -11.02 -29.24
N TYR A 414 -15.91 -9.91 -28.72
CA TYR A 414 -14.61 -9.88 -28.06
C TYR A 414 -14.77 -10.13 -26.56
N GLY A 415 -14.32 -11.29 -26.08
CA GLY A 415 -14.52 -11.78 -24.71
C GLY A 415 -15.90 -12.42 -24.53
N CYS A 416 -16.12 -13.59 -25.12
CA CYS A 416 -17.41 -14.27 -25.09
C CYS A 416 -17.72 -14.99 -23.77
N ASN A 417 -16.74 -15.13 -22.88
CA ASN A 417 -16.88 -15.84 -21.61
C ASN A 417 -17.45 -17.28 -21.85
N VAL A 418 -18.42 -17.71 -21.04
CA VAL A 418 -19.17 -18.98 -21.20
C VAL A 418 -20.23 -18.97 -22.31
N GLY A 419 -20.24 -17.95 -23.17
CA GLY A 419 -21.04 -17.90 -24.39
C GLY A 419 -22.45 -17.33 -24.23
N THR A 420 -22.75 -16.64 -23.13
CA THR A 420 -24.11 -16.19 -22.79
C THR A 420 -24.70 -15.21 -23.82
N LEU A 421 -23.88 -14.29 -24.35
CA LEU A 421 -24.28 -13.38 -25.42
C LEU A 421 -24.09 -14.03 -26.80
N THR A 422 -23.05 -14.86 -26.97
CA THR A 422 -22.81 -15.65 -28.20
C THR A 422 -24.04 -16.40 -28.69
N MET A 423 -24.79 -17.04 -27.79
CA MET A 423 -26.01 -17.78 -28.16
C MET A 423 -27.06 -16.86 -28.80
N LEU A 424 -27.24 -15.66 -28.24
CA LEU A 424 -28.20 -14.68 -28.78
C LEU A 424 -27.71 -14.11 -30.11
N LEU A 425 -26.41 -13.79 -30.21
CA LEU A 425 -25.81 -13.33 -31.47
C LEU A 425 -25.95 -14.38 -32.58
N ALA A 426 -25.78 -15.66 -32.26
CA ALA A 426 -25.94 -16.73 -33.23
C ALA A 426 -27.38 -16.80 -33.80
N GLU A 427 -28.40 -16.62 -32.95
CA GLU A 427 -29.80 -16.57 -33.38
C GLU A 427 -30.08 -15.35 -34.30
N GLU A 428 -29.53 -14.18 -33.95
CA GLU A 428 -29.81 -12.91 -34.63
C GLU A 428 -29.02 -12.73 -35.95
N VAL A 429 -27.78 -13.20 -36.01
CA VAL A 429 -26.95 -13.12 -37.23
C VAL A 429 -27.44 -14.07 -38.31
N THR A 430 -28.08 -15.18 -37.92
CA THR A 430 -28.53 -16.30 -38.77
C THR A 430 -27.37 -17.02 -39.50
N PRO A 431 -27.60 -18.24 -40.02
CA PRO A 431 -26.56 -18.99 -40.74
C PRO A 431 -26.03 -18.34 -42.02
N LYS A 432 -26.70 -17.29 -42.54
CA LYS A 432 -26.22 -16.51 -43.68
C LYS A 432 -25.02 -15.61 -43.33
N GLY A 433 -24.83 -15.32 -42.04
CA GLY A 433 -23.71 -14.52 -41.54
C GLY A 433 -22.73 -15.37 -40.75
N LYS A 434 -21.84 -14.71 -39.99
CA LYS A 434 -20.83 -15.41 -39.20
C LYS A 434 -20.52 -14.67 -37.91
N VAL A 435 -20.53 -15.41 -36.78
CA VAL A 435 -20.14 -14.87 -35.47
C VAL A 435 -18.73 -15.35 -35.16
N TYR A 436 -17.81 -14.44 -34.90
CA TYR A 436 -16.48 -14.74 -34.37
C TYR A 436 -16.51 -14.43 -32.88
N ALA A 437 -16.44 -15.44 -32.02
CA ALA A 437 -16.45 -15.27 -30.58
C ALA A 437 -15.06 -15.62 -30.01
N THR A 438 -14.45 -14.69 -29.29
CA THR A 438 -13.10 -14.85 -28.76
C THR A 438 -13.03 -14.84 -27.25
N GLU A 439 -12.11 -15.60 -26.69
CA GLU A 439 -11.89 -15.68 -25.24
C GLU A 439 -10.44 -16.10 -24.94
N GLN A 440 -9.88 -15.64 -23.83
CA GLN A 440 -8.53 -16.00 -23.39
C GLN A 440 -8.54 -17.35 -22.65
N SER A 441 -9.59 -17.60 -21.87
CA SER A 441 -9.84 -18.84 -21.14
C SER A 441 -10.15 -20.00 -22.10
N ALA A 442 -9.26 -21.00 -22.15
CA ALA A 442 -9.52 -22.24 -22.89
C ALA A 442 -10.71 -23.02 -22.31
N HIS A 443 -10.92 -22.94 -21.00
CA HIS A 443 -11.98 -23.65 -20.30
C HIS A 443 -13.37 -23.09 -20.62
N GLN A 444 -13.53 -21.76 -20.58
CA GLN A 444 -14.77 -21.09 -20.97
C GLN A 444 -15.07 -21.28 -22.46
N LEU A 445 -14.05 -21.23 -23.32
CA LEU A 445 -14.18 -21.59 -24.75
C LEU A 445 -14.72 -23.01 -24.96
N ALA A 446 -14.28 -23.98 -24.16
CA ALA A 446 -14.78 -25.35 -24.24
C ALA A 446 -16.26 -25.45 -23.80
N ILE A 447 -16.67 -24.69 -22.78
CA ILE A 447 -18.08 -24.59 -22.37
C ILE A 447 -18.91 -24.00 -23.51
N THR A 448 -18.48 -22.88 -24.07
CA THR A 448 -19.15 -22.19 -25.19
C THR A 448 -19.27 -23.11 -26.42
N ARG A 449 -18.22 -23.87 -26.75
CA ARG A 449 -18.22 -24.86 -27.84
C ARG A 449 -19.35 -25.88 -27.68
N ARG A 450 -19.44 -26.51 -26.49
CA ARG A 450 -20.50 -27.49 -26.21
C ARG A 450 -21.91 -26.89 -26.34
N ARG A 451 -22.09 -25.63 -25.96
CA ARG A 451 -23.39 -24.93 -26.07
C ARG A 451 -23.78 -24.69 -27.53
N ILE A 452 -22.83 -24.23 -28.34
CA ILE A 452 -23.00 -23.97 -29.78
C ILE A 452 -23.34 -25.26 -30.52
N GLU A 453 -22.59 -26.34 -30.26
CA GLU A 453 -22.80 -27.67 -30.86
C GLU A 453 -24.20 -28.20 -30.50
N LYS A 454 -24.58 -28.12 -29.21
CA LYS A 454 -25.91 -28.56 -28.74
C LYS A 454 -27.08 -27.82 -29.41
N LYS A 455 -26.88 -26.57 -29.81
CA LYS A 455 -27.90 -25.72 -30.46
C LYS A 455 -27.79 -25.69 -31.99
N GLY A 456 -26.80 -26.36 -32.57
CA GLY A 456 -26.59 -26.41 -34.02
C GLY A 456 -26.12 -25.09 -34.64
N HIS A 457 -25.48 -24.20 -33.88
CA HIS A 457 -25.02 -22.90 -34.38
C HIS A 457 -23.66 -23.00 -35.11
N MET A 458 -23.62 -23.73 -36.22
CA MET A 458 -22.38 -24.01 -36.97
C MET A 458 -21.72 -22.77 -37.61
N HIS A 459 -22.42 -21.65 -37.69
CA HIS A 459 -21.92 -20.36 -38.18
C HIS A 459 -21.18 -19.53 -37.11
N VAL A 460 -20.94 -20.09 -35.92
CA VAL A 460 -20.11 -19.47 -34.87
C VAL A 460 -18.71 -20.06 -34.91
N THR A 461 -17.70 -19.20 -35.05
CA THR A 461 -16.28 -19.55 -35.00
C THR A 461 -15.68 -19.11 -33.68
N LEU A 462 -15.13 -20.07 -32.95
CA LEU A 462 -14.47 -19.85 -31.66
C LEU A 462 -12.97 -19.70 -31.83
N LEU A 463 -12.39 -18.63 -31.27
CA LEU A 463 -10.95 -18.35 -31.34
C LEU A 463 -10.40 -18.04 -29.95
N GLN A 464 -9.25 -18.65 -29.61
CA GLN A 464 -8.59 -18.36 -28.33
C GLN A 464 -7.64 -17.17 -28.48
N ASP A 465 -7.94 -16.07 -27.79
CA ASP A 465 -7.09 -14.89 -27.79
C ASP A 465 -5.87 -15.05 -26.88
N LYS A 466 -4.78 -14.39 -27.27
CA LYS A 466 -3.66 -14.16 -26.34
C LYS A 466 -3.94 -12.86 -25.57
N PRO A 467 -3.45 -12.73 -24.33
CA PRO A 467 -3.56 -11.47 -23.59
C PRO A 467 -3.09 -10.28 -24.45
N HIS A 468 -3.89 -9.21 -24.46
CA HIS A 468 -3.62 -7.95 -25.17
C HIS A 468 -3.60 -8.01 -26.70
N LYS A 469 -4.11 -9.08 -27.34
CA LYS A 469 -4.13 -9.19 -28.81
C LYS A 469 -5.47 -9.65 -29.35
N VAL A 470 -5.91 -8.98 -30.42
CA VAL A 470 -7.03 -9.44 -31.24
C VAL A 470 -6.54 -10.58 -32.13
N HIS A 471 -7.26 -11.70 -32.15
CA HIS A 471 -6.85 -12.88 -32.91
C HIS A 471 -6.55 -12.56 -34.40
N PRO A 472 -5.38 -12.95 -34.95
CA PRO A 472 -4.97 -12.58 -36.31
C PRO A 472 -5.86 -13.18 -37.41
N LYS A 473 -6.55 -14.30 -37.11
CA LYS A 473 -7.49 -14.97 -38.03
C LYS A 473 -8.85 -14.28 -38.15
N ILE A 474 -9.14 -13.24 -37.37
CA ILE A 474 -10.40 -12.50 -37.51
C ILE A 474 -10.35 -11.73 -38.84
N PRO A 475 -11.32 -11.92 -39.76
CA PRO A 475 -11.36 -11.20 -41.03
C PRO A 475 -11.81 -9.74 -40.82
N ARG A 476 -12.10 -9.02 -41.91
CA ARG A 476 -12.87 -7.79 -41.77
C ARG A 476 -14.29 -8.09 -41.29
N ILE A 477 -14.73 -7.32 -40.29
CA ILE A 477 -15.99 -7.48 -39.57
C ILE A 477 -16.87 -6.24 -39.72
N ASP A 478 -18.18 -6.46 -39.71
CA ASP A 478 -19.19 -5.41 -39.92
C ASP A 478 -19.58 -4.70 -38.62
N THR A 479 -19.42 -5.39 -37.49
CA THR A 479 -19.70 -4.85 -36.16
C THR A 479 -18.97 -5.65 -35.08
N VAL A 480 -18.72 -5.01 -33.94
CA VAL A 480 -18.12 -5.66 -32.76
C VAL A 480 -18.96 -5.39 -31.51
N VAL A 481 -19.08 -6.41 -30.67
CA VAL A 481 -19.62 -6.33 -29.32
C VAL A 481 -18.62 -6.88 -28.30
N SER A 482 -18.57 -6.28 -27.12
CA SER A 482 -17.74 -6.76 -26.01
C SER A 482 -18.39 -6.47 -24.67
N VAL A 483 -18.28 -7.39 -23.70
CA VAL A 483 -18.89 -7.26 -22.38
C VAL A 483 -17.83 -7.53 -21.30
N GLY A 484 -17.66 -6.59 -20.36
CA GLY A 484 -16.81 -6.77 -19.18
C GLY A 484 -15.31 -6.85 -19.45
N MET A 485 -14.87 -6.60 -20.68
CA MET A 485 -13.45 -6.67 -21.04
C MET A 485 -12.77 -5.30 -20.99
N ILE A 486 -13.50 -4.18 -20.96
CA ILE A 486 -12.92 -2.84 -21.12
C ILE A 486 -11.99 -2.47 -19.95
N GLY A 487 -12.33 -2.81 -18.71
CA GLY A 487 -11.43 -2.59 -17.57
C GLY A 487 -10.07 -3.29 -17.73
N SER A 488 -10.01 -4.42 -18.43
CA SER A 488 -8.76 -5.12 -18.75
C SER A 488 -8.00 -4.55 -19.97
N ILE A 489 -8.59 -3.60 -20.71
CA ILE A 489 -7.96 -2.86 -21.84
C ILE A 489 -6.97 -1.79 -21.33
N GLU A 490 -6.79 -1.63 -20.01
CA GLU A 490 -5.87 -0.65 -19.42
C GLU A 490 -4.40 -0.81 -19.88
N VAL A 491 -4.05 -1.96 -20.44
CA VAL A 491 -2.81 -2.13 -21.20
C VAL A 491 -3.15 -2.12 -22.67
N GLU A 492 -3.11 -0.91 -23.22
CA GLU A 492 -2.89 -0.57 -24.63
C GLU A 492 -4.11 -0.05 -25.43
N GLU A 493 -3.97 1.21 -25.86
CA GLU A 493 -4.49 1.76 -27.14
C GLU A 493 -4.36 0.76 -28.33
N GLN A 494 -3.49 -0.25 -28.21
CA GLN A 494 -3.31 -1.34 -29.17
C GLN A 494 -4.56 -2.21 -29.38
N ILE A 495 -5.41 -2.51 -28.38
CA ILE A 495 -6.59 -3.37 -28.64
C ILE A 495 -7.61 -2.62 -29.49
N LEU A 496 -7.95 -1.38 -29.13
CA LEU A 496 -8.89 -0.57 -29.89
C LEU A 496 -8.36 -0.26 -31.30
N SER A 497 -7.06 0.02 -31.47
CA SER A 497 -6.47 0.15 -32.81
C SER A 497 -6.45 -1.16 -33.61
N GLN A 498 -6.18 -2.31 -32.98
CA GLN A 498 -6.27 -3.63 -33.63
C GLN A 498 -7.72 -3.92 -34.07
N LEU A 499 -8.72 -3.65 -33.22
CA LEU A 499 -10.13 -3.76 -33.58
C LEU A 499 -10.48 -2.81 -34.72
N ASN A 500 -9.99 -1.56 -34.68
CA ASN A 500 -10.19 -0.59 -35.75
C ASN A 500 -9.73 -1.16 -37.10
N GLN A 501 -8.56 -1.80 -37.17
CA GLN A 501 -8.04 -2.39 -38.41
C GLN A 501 -8.90 -3.53 -38.97
N ARG A 502 -9.61 -4.26 -38.11
CA ARG A 502 -10.51 -5.34 -38.51
C ARG A 502 -11.91 -4.85 -38.85
N LEU A 503 -12.31 -3.66 -38.43
CA LEU A 503 -13.65 -3.14 -38.69
C LEU A 503 -13.79 -2.47 -40.07
N ASN A 504 -14.90 -2.75 -40.74
CA ASN A 504 -15.32 -2.01 -41.94
C ASN A 504 -15.54 -0.52 -41.62
N LYS A 505 -15.38 0.37 -42.60
CA LYS A 505 -15.66 1.81 -42.41
C LYS A 505 -17.14 1.99 -42.08
N GLY A 506 -17.45 2.76 -41.03
CA GLY A 506 -18.83 2.94 -40.55
C GLY A 506 -19.39 1.75 -39.76
N ALA A 507 -18.60 0.69 -39.53
CA ALA A 507 -18.98 -0.43 -38.68
C ALA A 507 -19.42 0.06 -37.29
N ARG A 508 -20.50 -0.51 -36.78
CA ARG A 508 -20.99 -0.21 -35.44
C ARG A 508 -20.12 -0.91 -34.40
N ILE A 509 -20.00 -0.29 -33.25
CA ILE A 509 -19.32 -0.87 -32.09
C ILE A 509 -20.23 -0.74 -30.88
N VAL A 510 -20.25 -1.76 -30.04
CA VAL A 510 -21.00 -1.76 -28.78
C VAL A 510 -20.13 -2.40 -27.70
N PHE A 511 -19.91 -1.70 -26.61
CA PHE A 511 -19.22 -2.23 -25.47
C PHE A 511 -20.05 -2.02 -24.21
N LEU A 512 -20.04 -3.00 -23.32
CA LEU A 512 -20.64 -2.94 -22.00
C LEU A 512 -19.54 -3.12 -20.96
N ASP A 513 -19.47 -2.23 -19.99
CA ASP A 513 -18.65 -2.41 -18.79
C ASP A 513 -19.43 -2.06 -17.52
N TYR A 514 -18.80 -2.26 -16.38
CA TYR A 514 -19.38 -2.12 -15.06
C TYR A 514 -18.71 -0.97 -14.30
N ASP A 515 -19.50 -0.26 -13.50
CA ASP A 515 -19.07 0.80 -12.59
C ASP A 515 -19.72 0.63 -11.23
N LYS A 516 -19.11 1.23 -10.21
CA LYS A 516 -19.64 1.34 -8.84
C LYS A 516 -20.12 0.01 -8.29
N PHE A 517 -19.20 -0.94 -8.14
CA PHE A 517 -19.48 -2.16 -7.38
C PHE A 517 -19.68 -1.77 -5.89
N TYR A 518 -20.95 -1.57 -5.50
CA TYR A 518 -21.39 -1.05 -4.20
C TYR A 518 -20.71 0.25 -3.71
N ASP A 519 -20.14 1.06 -4.61
CA ASP A 519 -19.25 2.19 -4.26
C ASP A 519 -18.03 1.80 -3.37
N VAL A 520 -17.77 0.49 -3.20
CA VAL A 520 -16.67 -0.05 -2.36
C VAL A 520 -15.37 -0.11 -3.14
N ILE A 521 -15.45 -0.53 -4.41
CA ILE A 521 -14.30 -0.64 -5.32
C ILE A 521 -14.44 0.48 -6.35
N PRO A 522 -13.60 1.54 -6.29
CA PRO A 522 -13.72 2.63 -7.23
C PRO A 522 -13.19 2.20 -8.60
N ASN A 523 -13.81 2.73 -9.66
CA ASN A 523 -13.43 2.41 -11.03
C ASN A 523 -12.02 2.89 -11.42
N ILE A 524 -11.51 2.31 -12.50
CA ILE A 524 -10.35 2.81 -13.24
C ILE A 524 -10.60 4.26 -13.64
N ASP A 525 -9.58 5.12 -13.52
CA ASP A 525 -9.74 6.58 -13.60
C ASP A 525 -10.34 7.06 -14.94
N TRP A 526 -10.02 6.39 -16.06
CA TRP A 526 -10.57 6.79 -17.36
C TRP A 526 -12.01 6.32 -17.60
N LEU A 527 -12.46 5.24 -16.95
CA LEU A 527 -13.85 4.79 -16.95
C LEU A 527 -14.74 5.60 -16.01
N SER A 528 -14.15 6.40 -15.11
CA SER A 528 -14.89 7.19 -14.13
C SER A 528 -15.60 8.41 -14.74
N GLU A 529 -15.17 8.89 -15.91
CA GLU A 529 -15.72 10.09 -16.56
C GLU A 529 -16.01 9.83 -18.04
N ASP A 530 -17.23 10.14 -18.49
CA ASP A 530 -17.67 9.93 -19.87
C ASP A 530 -16.80 10.67 -20.88
N ARG A 531 -16.31 11.86 -20.52
CA ARG A 531 -15.41 12.64 -21.36
C ARG A 531 -14.09 11.91 -21.63
N LYS A 532 -13.54 11.21 -20.63
CA LYS A 532 -12.29 10.43 -20.78
C LYS A 532 -12.53 9.21 -21.66
N ILE A 533 -13.65 8.50 -21.46
CA ILE A 533 -14.06 7.37 -22.31
C ILE A 533 -14.14 7.82 -23.78
N LYS A 534 -14.91 8.88 -24.07
CA LYS A 534 -15.06 9.41 -25.43
C LYS A 534 -13.71 9.82 -26.03
N ALA A 535 -12.81 10.42 -25.24
CA ALA A 535 -11.48 10.83 -25.69
C ALA A 535 -10.62 9.63 -26.12
N VAL A 536 -10.62 8.53 -25.36
CA VAL A 536 -9.89 7.29 -25.68
C VAL A 536 -10.40 6.70 -27.00
N PHE A 537 -11.70 6.50 -27.14
CA PHE A 537 -12.30 5.94 -28.36
C PHE A 537 -12.08 6.84 -29.59
N ARG A 538 -12.18 8.16 -29.43
CA ARG A 538 -11.95 9.14 -30.51
C ARG A 538 -10.50 9.16 -30.98
N LYS A 539 -9.55 8.98 -30.06
CA LYS A 539 -8.13 8.82 -30.40
C LYS A 539 -7.93 7.62 -31.34
N GLU A 540 -8.60 6.52 -31.04
CA GLU A 540 -8.54 5.25 -31.78
C GLU A 540 -9.50 5.16 -32.99
N GLY A 541 -10.10 6.28 -33.38
CA GLY A 541 -10.86 6.40 -34.63
C GLY A 541 -12.33 5.99 -34.56
N PHE A 542 -12.89 5.95 -33.36
CA PHE A 542 -14.31 5.71 -33.11
C PHE A 542 -15.00 6.96 -32.63
N ASP A 543 -16.21 7.20 -33.12
CA ASP A 543 -17.12 8.21 -32.57
C ASP A 543 -18.18 7.49 -31.75
N VAL A 544 -18.22 7.76 -30.44
CA VAL A 544 -19.02 6.99 -29.47
C VAL A 544 -19.79 7.87 -28.51
N ASP A 545 -20.96 7.36 -28.13
CA ASP A 545 -21.75 7.84 -27.01
C ASP A 545 -21.64 6.89 -25.83
N VAL A 546 -21.84 7.47 -24.64
CA VAL A 546 -21.73 6.77 -23.36
C VAL A 546 -23.05 6.97 -22.63
N VAL A 547 -23.66 5.88 -22.20
CA VAL A 547 -24.91 5.89 -21.41
C VAL A 547 -24.70 5.02 -20.19
N ARG A 548 -24.97 5.56 -19.01
CA ARG A 548 -24.87 4.82 -17.75
C ARG A 548 -26.26 4.45 -17.24
N LYS A 549 -26.47 3.18 -16.87
CA LYS A 549 -27.74 2.69 -16.32
C LYS A 549 -27.51 1.96 -15.00
N GLN A 550 -28.29 2.29 -13.98
CA GLN A 550 -28.21 1.60 -12.70
C GLN A 550 -28.71 0.15 -12.84
N GLY A 551 -27.88 -0.80 -12.44
CA GLY A 551 -28.24 -2.22 -12.29
C GLY A 551 -28.57 -2.57 -10.83
N PHE A 552 -28.68 -3.87 -10.55
CA PHE A 552 -29.01 -4.34 -9.20
C PHE A 552 -27.84 -4.19 -8.21
N ALA A 553 -26.62 -4.59 -8.60
CA ALA A 553 -25.43 -4.56 -7.74
C ALA A 553 -24.31 -3.65 -8.26
N TRP A 554 -24.46 -3.11 -9.47
CA TRP A 554 -23.48 -2.28 -10.16
C TRP A 554 -24.18 -1.37 -11.18
N GLN A 555 -23.49 -0.34 -11.64
CA GLN A 555 -23.93 0.53 -12.74
C GLN A 555 -23.35 0.01 -14.07
N TYR A 556 -24.19 -0.15 -15.09
CA TYR A 556 -23.76 -0.51 -16.44
C TYR A 556 -23.30 0.74 -17.20
N ILE A 557 -22.15 0.67 -17.87
CA ILE A 557 -21.66 1.66 -18.82
C ILE A 557 -21.83 1.08 -20.23
N TYR A 558 -22.74 1.64 -21.01
CA TYR A 558 -22.90 1.34 -22.44
C TYR A 558 -22.07 2.33 -23.24
N ILE A 559 -21.16 1.83 -24.07
CA ILE A 559 -20.35 2.62 -25.00
C ILE A 559 -20.67 2.13 -26.40
N PHE A 560 -21.30 2.96 -27.22
CA PHE A 560 -21.73 2.54 -28.55
C PHE A 560 -21.51 3.65 -29.57
N GLY A 561 -21.27 3.26 -30.81
CA GLY A 561 -20.89 4.23 -31.83
C GLY A 561 -20.47 3.59 -33.14
N ARG A 562 -19.63 4.30 -33.90
CA ARG A 562 -19.14 3.82 -35.21
C ARG A 562 -17.68 4.13 -35.43
N LYS A 563 -17.04 3.30 -36.26
CA LYS A 563 -15.72 3.61 -36.82
C LYS A 563 -15.84 4.77 -37.82
N VAL A 564 -15.13 5.87 -37.54
CA VAL A 564 -15.12 7.08 -38.39
C VAL A 564 -13.83 7.27 -39.18
N LYS A 565 -12.69 6.78 -38.67
CA LYS A 565 -11.38 6.86 -39.34
C LYS A 565 -10.56 5.59 -39.12
N GLU A 566 -9.65 5.30 -40.05
CA GLU A 566 -8.63 4.27 -39.86
C GLU A 566 -7.46 4.82 -39.03
N VAL A 567 -6.90 3.97 -38.18
CA VAL A 567 -5.74 4.29 -37.33
C VAL A 567 -4.64 3.25 -37.54
N LYS A 568 -3.39 3.70 -37.67
CA LYS A 568 -2.23 2.80 -37.71
C LYS A 568 -1.95 2.29 -36.29
N VAL A 569 -1.72 0.98 -36.14
CA VAL A 569 -1.29 0.40 -34.86
C VAL A 569 0.01 1.08 -34.44
N SER A 570 -0.02 1.71 -33.27
CA SER A 570 1.16 2.28 -32.63
C SER A 570 2.13 1.15 -32.31
N LYS A 571 3.23 1.05 -33.07
CA LYS A 571 4.38 0.21 -32.70
C LYS A 571 5.12 0.97 -31.59
N LYS A 572 4.78 0.69 -30.32
CA LYS A 572 5.61 1.07 -29.18
C LYS A 572 6.19 -0.18 -28.55
#